data_AF-A0A851AR25-F1
#
_entry.id   AF-A0A851AR25-F1
#
_cell.length_a   1.000
_cell.length_b   1.000
_cell.length_c   1.000
_cell.angle_alpha   90.00
_cell.angle_beta   90.00
_cell.angle_gamma   90.00
#
_symmetry.space_group_name_H-M   'P 1'
#
loop_
_entity.id
_entity.type
_entity.pdbx_description
1 polymer ?
#
loop_
_entity_poly.entity_id
_entity_poly.type
_entity_poly.pdbx_seq_one_letter_code
_entity_poly.pdbx_strand_id
1 'polypeptide(L)'
;QGVLVGGLGTFAMVQEQFRGKEEVYVARRPVFRLDIDVLCLQELTFPAVVIPGNVKIKPLNYKWLSRATSFPRHVVEGCVEETIALYSFQLRNRQRLAFTFKDIGVLSCEDDVLCMRFYYDCVTGLESKASRIALLHT
;
A
#
# COMPACT_ATOMS: atom_id res chain seq x y z
N GLN A 1 7.52 4.27 -8.73
CA GLN A 1 6.48 3.55 -9.51
C GLN A 1 5.41 3.09 -8.53
N GLY A 2 4.16 2.99 -8.97
CA GLY A 2 3.07 2.48 -8.13
C GLY A 2 2.18 1.47 -8.85
N VAL A 3 1.36 0.78 -8.06
CA VAL A 3 0.42 -0.24 -8.47
C VAL A 3 -0.96 0.08 -7.88
N LEU A 4 -1.96 0.21 -8.74
CA LEU A 4 -3.36 0.36 -8.37
C LEU A 4 -4.00 -1.01 -8.23
N VAL A 5 -4.59 -1.28 -7.08
CA VAL A 5 -5.48 -2.40 -6.81
C VAL A 5 -6.91 -1.84 -6.80
N GLY A 6 -7.67 -2.11 -7.86
CA GLY A 6 -8.98 -1.50 -8.08
C GLY A 6 -9.96 -1.82 -6.93
N GLY A 7 -10.69 -0.80 -6.47
CA GLY A 7 -11.63 -0.92 -5.36
C GLY A 7 -11.00 -1.00 -3.97
N LEU A 8 -9.67 -0.90 -3.86
CA LEU A 8 -8.96 -0.98 -2.59
C LEU A 8 -8.00 0.20 -2.38
N GLY A 9 -7.08 0.44 -3.30
CA GLY A 9 -6.09 1.50 -3.14
C GLY A 9 -4.87 1.39 -4.03
N THR A 10 -3.94 2.33 -3.85
CA THR A 10 -2.70 2.44 -4.62
C THR A 10 -1.48 2.29 -3.73
N PHE A 11 -0.65 1.29 -4.03
CA PHE A 11 0.71 1.20 -3.50
C PHE A 11 1.65 2.05 -4.35
N ALA A 12 2.55 2.80 -3.73
CA ALA A 12 3.59 3.52 -4.45
C ALA A 12 4.88 3.60 -3.65
N MET A 13 5.99 3.71 -4.36
CA MET A 13 7.24 4.19 -3.78
C MET A 13 7.36 5.68 -4.10
N VAL A 14 7.51 6.48 -3.04
CA VAL A 14 7.75 7.92 -3.12
C VAL A 14 9.17 8.22 -2.66
N GLN A 15 9.76 9.26 -3.26
CA GLN A 15 11.04 9.78 -2.82
C GLN A 15 10.80 10.95 -1.88
N GLU A 16 11.48 10.94 -0.75
CA GLU A 16 11.43 12.00 0.24
C GLU A 16 12.85 12.54 0.42
N GLN A 17 12.97 13.87 0.41
CA GLN A 17 14.25 14.54 0.55
C GLN A 17 14.37 15.08 1.97
N PHE A 18 15.46 14.71 2.63
CA PHE A 18 15.81 15.16 3.96
C PHE A 18 17.02 16.06 3.87
N ARG A 19 16.91 17.26 4.44
CA ARG A 19 18.03 18.20 4.47
C ARG A 19 18.81 18.00 5.75
N GLY A 20 19.98 17.37 5.65
CA GLY A 20 20.96 17.31 6.73
C GLY A 20 21.73 18.63 6.88
N LYS A 21 22.65 18.67 7.84
CA LYS A 21 23.50 19.84 8.09
C LYS A 21 24.42 20.19 6.90
N GLU A 22 24.90 19.18 6.18
CA GLU A 22 25.85 19.36 5.05
C GLU A 22 25.36 18.73 3.74
N GLU A 23 24.44 17.75 3.78
CA GLU A 23 24.01 16.99 2.61
C GLU A 23 22.48 16.86 2.53
N VAL A 24 21.97 16.67 1.30
CA VAL A 24 20.57 16.29 1.05
C VAL A 24 20.50 14.79 0.83
N TYR A 25 19.75 14.12 1.69
CA TYR A 25 19.51 12.69 1.60
C TYR A 25 18.20 12.42 0.87
N VAL A 26 18.21 11.45 -0.04
CA VAL A 26 17.00 10.96 -0.69
C VAL A 26 16.69 9.57 -0.14
N ALA A 27 15.57 9.46 0.58
CA ALA A 27 15.04 8.17 1.03
C ALA A 27 13.86 7.74 0.17
N ARG A 28 13.61 6.43 0.13
CA ARG A 28 12.52 5.83 -0.64
C ARG A 28 11.61 5.09 0.32
N ARG A 29 10.43 5.65 0.58
CA ARG A 29 9.45 5.00 1.44
C ARG A 29 8.27 4.43 0.65
N PRO A 30 7.73 3.28 1.08
CA PRO A 30 6.46 2.81 0.57
C PRO A 30 5.31 3.65 1.13
N VAL A 31 4.28 3.85 0.33
CA VAL A 31 3.02 4.48 0.73
C VAL A 31 1.85 3.69 0.19
N PHE A 32 0.74 3.75 0.90
CA PHE A 32 -0.54 3.21 0.46
C PHE A 32 -1.59 4.32 0.55
N ARG A 33 -2.18 4.66 -0.60
CA ARG A 33 -3.32 5.58 -0.66
C ARG A 33 -4.58 4.76 -0.80
N LEU A 34 -5.43 4.82 0.21
CA LEU A 34 -6.73 4.15 0.22
C LEU A 34 -7.64 4.72 -0.88
N ASP A 35 -8.38 3.84 -1.55
CA ASP A 35 -9.36 4.18 -2.60
C ASP A 35 -10.56 3.23 -2.53
N ILE A 36 -10.99 2.92 -1.30
CA ILE A 36 -12.25 2.21 -1.02
C ILE A 36 -13.39 3.23 -1.03
N ASP A 37 -14.58 2.80 -1.46
CA ASP A 37 -15.79 3.61 -1.39
C ASP A 37 -16.04 4.14 0.04
N VAL A 38 -16.26 5.45 0.16
CA VAL A 38 -16.52 6.14 1.43
C VAL A 38 -17.72 5.55 2.16
N LEU A 39 -18.72 5.02 1.44
CA LEU A 39 -19.87 4.33 2.03
C LEU A 39 -19.48 3.06 2.80
N CYS A 40 -18.34 2.44 2.46
CA CYS A 40 -17.81 1.28 3.18
C CYS A 40 -17.00 1.68 4.42
N LEU A 41 -16.52 2.92 4.51
CA LEU A 41 -15.63 3.36 5.60
C LEU A 41 -16.38 3.89 6.83
N GLN A 42 -17.65 4.30 6.68
CA GLN A 42 -18.47 4.83 7.79
C GLN A 42 -17.76 5.90 8.63
N GLU A 43 -17.44 5.56 9.88
CA GLU A 43 -16.80 6.44 10.88
C GLU A 43 -15.26 6.33 10.86
N LEU A 44 -14.70 5.42 10.04
CA LEU A 44 -13.26 5.22 9.96
C LEU A 44 -12.57 6.42 9.33
N THR A 45 -11.51 6.87 9.98
CA THR A 45 -10.58 7.83 9.42
C THR A 45 -9.43 7.10 8.73
N PHE A 46 -8.72 7.79 7.83
CA PHE A 46 -7.56 7.23 7.15
C PHE A 46 -6.52 8.33 6.91
N PRO A 47 -5.21 8.00 6.97
CA PRO A 47 -4.16 8.98 6.75
C PRO A 47 -4.25 9.60 5.35
N ALA A 48 -4.14 10.93 5.26
CA ALA A 48 -4.03 11.62 4.00
C ALA A 48 -2.66 11.34 3.36
N VAL A 49 -2.63 10.48 2.33
CA VAL A 49 -1.42 10.11 1.61
C VAL A 49 -1.42 10.74 0.22
N VAL A 50 -0.41 11.58 -0.04
CA VAL A 50 -0.20 12.21 -1.35
C VAL A 50 0.83 11.39 -2.14
N ILE A 51 0.42 10.91 -3.31
CA ILE A 51 1.32 10.30 -4.29
C ILE A 51 1.66 11.37 -5.34
N PRO A 52 2.93 11.78 -5.50
CA PRO A 52 3.33 12.78 -6.48
C PRO A 52 2.94 12.39 -7.92
N GLY A 53 2.49 13.37 -8.71
CA GLY A 53 1.97 13.12 -10.07
C GLY A 53 3.00 12.55 -11.07
N ASN A 54 4.30 12.68 -10.79
CA ASN A 54 5.37 12.06 -11.58
C ASN A 54 5.53 10.56 -11.30
N VAL A 55 4.89 10.01 -10.27
CA VAL A 55 4.92 8.58 -9.99
C VAL A 55 4.01 7.85 -10.98
N LYS A 56 4.62 7.11 -11.91
CA LYS A 56 3.87 6.24 -12.83
C LYS A 56 3.11 5.15 -12.08
N ILE A 57 1.78 5.20 -12.13
CA ILE A 57 0.87 4.18 -11.58
C ILE A 57 0.47 3.21 -12.71
N LYS A 58 0.53 1.91 -12.43
CA LYS A 58 0.01 0.87 -13.32
C LYS A 58 -1.09 0.08 -12.60
N PRO A 59 -2.10 -0.44 -13.31
CA PRO A 59 -3.03 -1.38 -12.69
C PRO A 59 -2.30 -2.67 -12.28
N LEU A 60 -2.90 -3.40 -11.33
CA LEU A 60 -2.46 -4.74 -10.95
C LEU A 60 -2.35 -5.64 -12.19
N ASN A 61 -1.23 -6.33 -12.31
CA ASN A 61 -0.93 -7.11 -13.51
C ASN A 61 -1.48 -8.54 -13.38
N TYR A 62 -2.74 -8.74 -13.75
CA TYR A 62 -3.39 -10.05 -13.72
C TYR A 62 -2.71 -11.09 -14.61
N LYS A 63 -2.06 -10.68 -15.71
CA LYS A 63 -1.27 -11.61 -16.55
C LYS A 63 -0.05 -12.15 -15.80
N TRP A 64 0.62 -11.29 -15.03
CA TRP A 64 1.74 -11.71 -14.20
C TRP A 64 1.28 -12.57 -13.03
N LEU A 65 0.19 -12.18 -12.34
CA LEU A 65 -0.37 -12.96 -11.24
C LEU A 65 -0.82 -14.36 -11.70
N SER A 66 -1.52 -14.46 -12.82
CA SER A 66 -1.91 -15.74 -13.45
C SER A 66 -0.72 -16.67 -13.66
N ARG A 67 0.42 -16.14 -14.10
CA ARG A 67 1.65 -16.93 -14.26
C ARG A 67 2.26 -17.34 -12.92
N ALA A 68 2.26 -16.43 -11.94
CA ALA A 68 2.83 -16.67 -10.62
C ALA A 68 2.03 -17.71 -9.82
N THR A 69 0.71 -17.75 -9.99
CA THR A 69 -0.18 -18.66 -9.26
C THR A 69 -0.57 -19.91 -10.05
N SER A 70 -0.22 -19.99 -11.34
CA SER A 70 -0.65 -21.04 -12.28
C SER A 70 -2.17 -21.16 -12.46
N PHE A 71 -2.94 -20.15 -12.06
CA PHE A 71 -4.39 -20.10 -12.31
C PHE A 71 -4.69 -19.31 -13.58
N PRO A 72 -5.79 -19.63 -14.30
CA PRO A 72 -6.26 -18.82 -15.41
C PRO A 72 -6.47 -17.37 -15.00
N ARG A 73 -6.18 -16.42 -15.90
CA ARG A 73 -6.30 -14.98 -15.60
C ARG A 73 -7.67 -14.60 -15.02
N HIS A 74 -8.76 -15.09 -15.61
CA HIS A 74 -10.11 -14.75 -15.15
C HIS A 74 -10.39 -15.24 -13.73
N VAL A 75 -9.83 -16.38 -13.33
CA VAL A 75 -9.95 -16.91 -11.96
C VAL A 75 -9.23 -15.98 -11.00
N VAL A 76 -7.99 -15.58 -11.32
CA VAL A 76 -7.21 -14.68 -10.46
C VAL A 76 -7.87 -13.30 -10.34
N GLU A 77 -8.38 -12.77 -11.45
CA GLU A 77 -9.10 -11.50 -11.49
C GLU A 77 -10.34 -11.55 -10.58
N GLY A 78 -11.17 -12.59 -10.72
CA GLY A 78 -12.31 -12.84 -9.84
C GLY A 78 -11.92 -12.98 -8.37
N CYS A 79 -10.89 -13.76 -8.04
CA CYS A 79 -10.44 -13.90 -6.65
C CYS A 79 -10.02 -12.57 -6.02
N VAL A 80 -9.33 -11.70 -6.77
CA VAL A 80 -8.93 -10.38 -6.26
C VAL A 80 -10.16 -9.50 -6.03
N GLU A 81 -11.07 -9.43 -7.01
CA GLU A 81 -12.29 -8.63 -6.93
C GLU A 81 -13.19 -9.09 -5.77
N GLU A 82 -13.43 -10.39 -5.64
CA GLU A 82 -14.25 -10.98 -4.57
C GLU A 82 -13.64 -10.76 -3.19
N THR A 83 -12.32 -10.88 -3.05
CA THR A 83 -11.62 -10.63 -1.78
C THR A 83 -11.75 -9.17 -1.36
N ILE A 84 -11.62 -8.23 -2.30
CA ILE A 84 -11.77 -6.80 -2.04
C ILE A 84 -13.22 -6.48 -1.69
N ALA A 85 -14.18 -7.03 -2.44
CA ALA A 85 -15.60 -6.86 -2.16
C ALA A 85 -15.99 -7.39 -0.77
N LEU A 86 -15.46 -8.57 -0.39
CA LEU A 86 -15.65 -9.14 0.94
C LEU A 86 -15.06 -8.22 2.02
N TYR A 87 -13.84 -7.70 1.82
CA TYR A 87 -13.23 -6.79 2.77
C TYR A 87 -14.05 -5.50 2.96
N SER A 88 -14.46 -4.88 1.86
CA SER A 88 -15.32 -3.68 1.87
C SER A 88 -16.67 -3.94 2.55
N PHE A 89 -17.25 -5.14 2.35
CA PHE A 89 -18.45 -5.57 3.06
C PHE A 89 -18.23 -5.65 4.58
N GLN A 90 -17.09 -6.20 5.01
CA GLN A 90 -16.75 -6.30 6.43
C GLN A 90 -16.55 -4.93 7.08
N LEU A 91 -15.82 -4.03 6.41
CA LEU A 91 -15.65 -2.65 6.87
C LEU A 91 -17.02 -1.95 7.04
N ARG A 92 -17.91 -2.10 6.04
CA ARG A 92 -19.26 -1.54 6.09
C ARG A 92 -20.08 -2.09 7.26
N ASN A 93 -19.85 -3.33 7.68
CA ASN A 93 -20.52 -3.94 8.82
C ASN A 93 -19.78 -3.71 10.14
N ARG A 94 -18.88 -2.73 10.20
CA ARG A 94 -18.08 -2.37 11.38
C ARG A 94 -17.15 -3.48 11.87
N GLN A 95 -16.88 -4.48 11.01
CA GLN A 95 -15.88 -5.50 11.30
C GLN A 95 -14.50 -4.98 10.93
N ARG A 96 -13.61 -4.93 11.93
CA ARG A 96 -12.27 -4.33 11.84
C ARG A 96 -11.21 -5.39 11.55
N LEU A 97 -11.45 -6.22 10.54
CA LEU A 97 -10.52 -7.28 10.17
C LEU A 97 -9.24 -6.68 9.56
N ALA A 98 -8.11 -7.30 9.87
CA ALA A 98 -6.85 -6.97 9.22
C ALA A 98 -6.81 -7.58 7.81
N PHE A 99 -6.32 -6.81 6.84
CA PHE A 99 -6.03 -7.26 5.48
C PHE A 99 -4.52 -7.35 5.30
N THR A 100 -4.01 -8.57 5.23
CA THR A 100 -2.57 -8.82 5.11
C THR A 100 -2.15 -8.92 3.66
N PHE A 101 -1.14 -8.12 3.29
CA PHE A 101 -0.38 -8.27 2.05
C PHE A 101 0.93 -8.95 2.38
N LYS A 102 1.05 -10.22 1.97
CA LYS A 102 2.28 -10.99 2.18
C LYS A 102 3.49 -10.22 1.66
N ASP A 103 4.54 -10.16 2.48
CA ASP A 103 5.82 -9.49 2.20
C ASP A 103 5.76 -7.96 2.07
N ILE A 104 4.57 -7.34 2.19
CA ILE A 104 4.37 -5.89 2.08
C ILE A 104 3.98 -5.28 3.43
N GLY A 105 2.93 -5.79 4.06
CA GLY A 105 2.44 -5.27 5.33
C GLY A 105 0.97 -5.60 5.60
N VAL A 106 0.36 -4.86 6.52
CA VAL A 106 -1.01 -5.10 6.99
C VAL A 106 -1.81 -3.81 6.97
N LEU A 107 -2.95 -3.82 6.30
CA LEU A 107 -3.98 -2.79 6.39
C LEU A 107 -4.92 -3.16 7.54
N SER A 108 -5.00 -2.34 8.56
CA SER A 108 -5.76 -2.66 9.78
C SER A 108 -6.32 -1.40 10.42
N CYS A 109 -7.38 -1.57 11.21
CA CYS A 109 -7.92 -0.51 12.04
C CYS A 109 -7.21 -0.47 13.40
N GLU A 110 -6.73 0.70 13.79
CA GLU A 110 -6.19 1.01 15.11
C GLU A 110 -6.83 2.32 15.57
N ASP A 111 -7.55 2.31 16.70
CA ASP A 111 -8.30 3.47 17.23
C ASP A 111 -9.17 4.20 16.17
N ASP A 112 -9.97 3.44 15.42
CA ASP A 112 -10.84 3.96 14.33
C ASP A 112 -10.08 4.60 13.15
N VAL A 113 -8.76 4.39 13.08
CA VAL A 113 -7.92 4.77 11.95
C VAL A 113 -7.59 3.54 11.12
N LEU A 114 -8.05 3.49 9.87
CA LEU A 114 -7.67 2.48 8.90
C LEU A 114 -6.34 2.88 8.25
N CYS A 115 -5.26 2.17 8.59
CA CYS A 115 -3.92 2.49 8.12
C CYS A 115 -3.14 1.27 7.63
N MET A 116 -2.26 1.50 6.65
CA MET A 116 -1.32 0.49 6.17
C MET A 116 -0.03 0.57 6.99
N ARG A 117 0.32 -0.55 7.64
CA ARG A 117 1.60 -0.73 8.34
C ARG A 117 2.50 -1.64 7.50
N PHE A 118 3.58 -1.09 6.98
CA PHE A 118 4.53 -1.84 6.15
C PHE A 118 5.48 -2.68 7.01
N TYR A 119 5.82 -3.88 6.52
CA TYR A 119 6.83 -4.70 7.15
C TYR A 119 8.22 -4.07 7.00
N TYR A 120 9.08 -4.28 7.99
CA TYR A 120 10.47 -3.81 7.98
C TYR A 120 11.21 -4.24 6.72
N ASP A 121 11.06 -5.50 6.30
CA ASP A 121 11.71 -6.01 5.09
C ASP A 121 11.19 -5.34 3.82
N CYS A 122 9.90 -4.98 3.77
CA CYS A 122 9.32 -4.22 2.66
C CYS A 122 9.93 -2.82 2.57
N VAL A 123 9.98 -2.10 3.70
CA VAL A 123 10.56 -0.75 3.76
C VAL A 123 12.03 -0.79 3.39
N THR A 124 12.79 -1.70 3.99
CA THR A 124 14.23 -1.69 3.83
C THR A 124 14.72 -2.35 2.55
N GLY A 125 13.90 -3.14 1.86
CA GLY A 125 14.14 -3.59 0.49
C GLY A 125 14.04 -2.45 -0.54
N LEU A 126 13.46 -1.30 -0.19
CA LEU A 126 13.36 -0.12 -1.06
C LEU A 126 14.54 0.85 -0.89
N GLU A 127 15.23 0.76 0.24
CA GLU A 127 16.32 1.66 0.61
C GLU A 127 17.69 1.19 0.11
N SER A 128 18.52 2.14 -0.30
CA SER A 128 19.94 1.86 -0.52
C SER A 128 20.68 1.80 0.84
N LYS A 129 21.84 1.15 0.90
CA LYS A 129 22.64 1.08 2.13
C LYS A 129 23.02 2.49 2.65
N ALA A 130 23.19 3.47 1.76
CA ALA A 130 23.46 4.88 2.09
C ALA A 130 22.23 5.58 2.68
N SER A 131 21.03 5.30 2.17
CA SER A 131 19.78 5.88 2.64
C SER A 131 19.38 5.40 4.05
N ARG A 132 19.76 4.15 4.42
CA ARG A 132 19.59 3.63 5.80
C ARG A 132 20.42 4.38 6.84
N ILE A 133 21.62 4.86 6.48
CA ILE A 133 22.50 5.61 7.38
C ILE A 133 21.92 7.01 7.64
N ALA A 134 21.36 7.66 6.60
CA ALA A 134 20.73 8.97 6.72
C ALA A 134 19.55 9.01 7.71
N LEU A 135 18.73 7.94 7.75
CA LEU A 135 17.59 7.82 8.65
C LEU A 135 17.98 7.70 10.13
N LEU A 136 19.24 7.37 10.44
CA LEU A 136 19.75 7.26 11.81
C LEU A 136 20.40 8.58 12.31
N HIS A 137 20.57 9.56 11.43
CA HIS A 137 21.18 10.86 11.76
C HIS A 137 20.17 12.00 11.97
N THR A 138 18.87 11.69 11.90
CA THR A 138 17.74 12.52 12.34
C THR A 138 17.27 12.10 13.72
#